data_AF-A0A081DE64-F1
#
_entry.id   AF-A0A081DE64-F1
#
_cell.length_a   1.000
_cell.length_b   1.000
_cell.length_c   1.000
_cell.angle_alpha   90.00
_cell.angle_beta   90.00
_cell.angle_gamma   90.00
#
_symmetry.space_group_name_H-M   'P 1'
#
loop_
_entity.id
_entity.type
_entity.pdbx_description
1 polymer ?
#
loop_
_entity_poly.entity_id
_entity_poly.type
_entity_poly.pdbx_seq_one_letter_code
_entity_poly.pdbx_strand_id
1 'polypeptide(L)' 'MDSVSPNPLFISLDSSITCTITEYPSAINHYIAFNFSGNYIDATDPSITGTITGSARLQRGLDRID' A
#
# COMPACT_ATOMS: atom_id res chain seq x y z
N MET A 1 -2.77 -35.15 12.32
CA MET A 1 -3.44 -33.87 12.04
C MET A 1 -2.34 -32.84 12.01
N ASP A 2 -1.79 -32.58 10.84
CA ASP A 2 -0.66 -31.68 10.69
C ASP A 2 -1.11 -30.24 10.91
N SER A 3 -0.51 -29.58 11.90
CA SER A 3 -0.76 -28.17 12.17
C SER A 3 -0.21 -27.34 11.00
N VAL A 4 -1.08 -26.71 10.22
CA VAL A 4 -0.66 -25.74 9.21
C VAL A 4 -0.16 -24.50 9.95
N SER A 5 1.16 -24.42 10.14
CA SER A 5 1.80 -23.21 10.64
C SER A 5 1.66 -22.13 9.57
N PRO A 6 1.18 -20.92 9.88
CA PRO A 6 1.09 -19.86 8.88
C PRO A 6 2.52 -19.48 8.47
N ASN A 7 2.91 -19.82 7.24
CA ASN A 7 4.14 -19.31 6.67
C ASN A 7 4.02 -17.78 6.59
N PRO A 8 4.91 -17.01 7.22
CA PRO A 8 4.95 -15.58 7.00
C PRO A 8 5.30 -15.34 5.53
N LEU A 9 4.40 -14.68 4.81
CA LEU A 9 4.63 -14.26 3.43
C LEU A 9 5.75 -13.21 3.46
N PHE A 10 6.97 -13.59 3.10
CA PHE A 10 8.08 -12.65 2.92
C PHE A 10 7.85 -11.92 1.60
N ILE A 11 7.21 -10.75 1.67
CA ILE A 11 7.09 -9.86 0.52
C ILE A 11 8.51 -9.37 0.21
N SER A 12 9.05 -9.77 -0.94
CA SER A 12 10.32 -9.23 -1.45
C SER A 12 10.19 -7.70 -1.55
N LEU A 13 11.08 -6.97 -0.87
CA LEU A 13 11.06 -5.52 -0.78
C LEU A 13 11.30 -4.81 -2.13
N ASP A 14 11.69 -5.55 -3.17
CA ASP A 14 12.02 -5.02 -4.50
C ASP A 14 10.86 -5.10 -5.51
N SER A 15 9.71 -5.68 -5.12
CA SER A 15 8.52 -5.74 -5.98
C SER A 15 7.71 -4.45 -5.87
N SER A 16 7.73 -3.60 -6.91
CA SER A 16 6.88 -2.40 -6.95
C SER A 16 5.40 -2.79 -7.02
N ILE A 17 4.60 -2.34 -6.05
CA ILE A 17 3.15 -2.56 -6.03
C ILE A 17 2.44 -1.29 -6.50
N THR A 18 1.62 -1.41 -7.55
CA THR A 18 0.74 -0.32 -7.99
C THR A 18 -0.55 -0.34 -7.18
N CYS A 19 -0.81 0.74 -6.43
CA CYS A 19 -2.04 0.91 -5.66
C CYS A 19 -2.87 2.09 -6.17
N THR A 20 -4.19 1.99 -6.01
CA THR A 20 -5.15 3.08 -6.25
C THR A 20 -5.50 3.75 -4.93
N ILE A 21 -5.55 5.09 -4.91
CA ILE A 21 -6.03 5.86 -3.77
C ILE A 21 -7.56 5.77 -3.73
N THR A 22 -8.11 5.31 -2.61
CA THR A 22 -9.54 4.96 -2.51
C THR A 22 -10.39 5.96 -1.75
N GLU A 23 -9.80 6.80 -0.89
CA GLU A 23 -10.53 7.84 -0.14
C GLU A 23 -9.86 9.20 -0.28
N TYR A 24 -10.72 10.23 -0.34
CA TYR A 24 -10.34 11.62 -0.58
C TYR A 24 -9.21 12.07 0.35
N PRO A 25 -8.20 12.79 -0.19
CA PRO A 25 -7.13 13.36 0.61
C PRO A 25 -7.70 14.39 1.59
N SER A 26 -7.80 14.04 2.86
CA SER A 26 -8.12 15.02 3.91
C SER A 26 -6.85 15.80 4.23
N ALA A 27 -6.92 17.12 4.11
CA ALA A 27 -5.84 18.01 4.55
C ALA A 27 -5.86 18.03 6.08
N ILE A 28 -4.92 17.30 6.70
CA ILE A 28 -4.71 17.31 8.16
C ILE A 28 -3.39 18.04 8.42
N ASN A 29 -3.48 19.29 8.87
CA ASN A 29 -2.32 20.16 9.09
C ASN A 29 -1.43 20.26 7.84
N HIS A 30 -0.18 19.80 7.93
CA HIS A 30 0.80 19.82 6.84
C HIS A 30 0.80 18.54 5.99
N TYR A 31 -0.21 17.67 6.13
CA TYR A 31 -0.26 16.39 5.42
C TYR A 31 -1.57 16.18 4.66
N ILE A 32 -1.46 15.46 3.54
CA ILE A 32 -2.56 14.82 2.84
C ILE A 32 -2.60 13.37 3.33
N ALA A 33 -3.63 13.01 4.09
CA ALA A 33 -3.86 11.64 4.51
C ALA A 33 -4.80 10.94 3.53
N PHE A 34 -4.47 9.70 3.13
CA PHE A 34 -5.26 8.91 2.19
C PHE A 34 -5.14 7.42 2.49
N ASN A 35 -6.18 6.69 2.11
CA ASN A 35 -6.18 5.24 2.08
C ASN A 35 -5.91 4.76 0.64
N PHE A 36 -5.22 3.63 0.51
CA PHE A 36 -4.93 3.01 -0.77
C PHE A 36 -5.26 1.53 -0.73
N SER A 37 -5.62 0.99 -1.89
CA SER A 37 -5.73 -0.45 -2.10
C SER A 37 -5.13 -0.86 -3.44
N GLY A 38 -4.66 -2.09 -3.54
CA GLY A 38 -4.06 -2.64 -4.74
C GLY A 38 -4.04 -4.16 -4.71
N ASN A 39 -3.66 -4.74 -5.84
CA ASN A 39 -3.45 -6.18 -5.95
C ASN A 39 -1.96 -6.47 -6.00
N TYR A 40 -1.54 -7.44 -5.21
CA TYR A 40 -0.21 -8.04 -5.28
C TYR A 40 -0.26 -9.25 -6.19
N ILE A 41 0.73 -9.35 -7.08
CA ILE A 41 1.06 -10.56 -7.82
C ILE A 41 2.56 -10.72 -7.68
N ASP A 42 3.01 -11.89 -7.22
CA ASP A 42 4.44 -12.15 -7.10
C ASP A 42 5.11 -12.18 -8.48
N ALA A 43 6.29 -11.58 -8.59
CA ALA A 43 7.00 -11.46 -9.85
C ALA A 43 7.56 -12.79 -10.36
N THR A 44 7.79 -13.76 -9.47
CA THR A 44 8.39 -15.06 -9.79
C THR A 44 7.37 -16.20 -9.81
N ASP A 45 6.31 -16.10 -9.02
CA ASP A 45 5.20 -17.05 -9.03
C ASP A 45 3.83 -16.32 -9.09
N PRO A 46 3.27 -16.12 -10.30
CA PRO A 46 2.00 -15.42 -10.48
C PRO A 46 0.78 -16.08 -9.79
N SER A 47 0.91 -17.30 -9.29
CA SER A 47 -0.14 -17.94 -8.49
C SER A 47 -0.25 -17.34 -7.09
N ILE A 48 0.82 -16.73 -6.59
CA ILE A 48 0.84 -15.99 -5.33
C ILE A 48 0.25 -14.62 -5.59
N THR A 49 -1.02 -14.46 -5.19
CA THR A 49 -1.77 -13.22 -5.32
C THR A 49 -2.35 -12.78 -3.98
N GLY A 50 -2.61 -11.49 -3.83
CA GLY A 50 -3.22 -10.96 -2.61
C GLY A 50 -3.74 -9.54 -2.78
N THR A 51 -4.51 -9.07 -1.79
CA THR A 51 -4.94 -7.67 -1.71
C THR A 51 -4.06 -6.92 -0.72
N ILE A 52 -3.65 -5.74 -1.11
CA ILE A 52 -2.93 -4.80 -0.25
C ILE A 52 -3.88 -3.65 0.05
N THR A 53 -3.99 -3.31 1.33
CA THR A 53 -4.70 -2.12 1.81
C THR A 53 -3.82 -1.41 2.81
N GLY A 54 -3.81 -0.08 2.77
CA GLY A 54 -3.04 0.70 3.73
C GLY A 54 -3.48 2.14 3.81
N SER A 55 -2.85 2.85 4.74
CA SER A 55 -3.03 4.28 4.97
C SER A 55 -1.67 4.96 4.85
N ALA A 56 -1.63 6.10 4.17
CA ALA A 56 -0.41 6.87 3.96
C ALA A 56 -0.65 8.37 4.15
N ARG A 57 0.45 9.10 4.29
CA ARG A 57 0.47 10.57 4.45
C ARG A 57 1.53 11.17 3.53
N LEU A 58 1.15 12.17 2.74
CA LEU A 58 2.07 12.98 1.95
C LEU A 58 2.22 14.35 2.59
N GLN A 59 3.45 14.79 2.85
CA GLN A 59 3.68 16.14 3.33
C GLN A 59 3.32 17.14 2.22
N ARG A 60 2.45 18.09 2.54
CA ARG A 60 2.13 19.20 1.63
C ARG A 60 3.35 20.10 1.55
N GLY A 61 3.73 20.46 0.33
CA GLY A 61 4.61 21.61 0.13
C GLY A 61 3.96 22.88 0.69
N LEU A 62 4.76 23.92 0.93
CA LEU A 62 4.21 25.24 1.20
C LEU A 62 3.23 25.59 0.08
N ASP A 63 2.01 26.01 0.44
CA ASP A 63 1.08 26.57 -0.53
C ASP A 63 1.82 27.75 -1.18
N ARG A 64 2.09 27.64 -2.49
CA ARG A 64 2.76 28.71 -3.23
C ARG A 64 1.77 29.87 -3.30
N ILE A 65 1.99 30.88 -2.47
CA ILE A 65 1.26 32.15 -2.56
C ILE A 65 1.89 32.90 -3.74
N ASP A 66 1.24 32.81 -4.89
CA ASP A 66 1.49 33.69 -6.03
C ASP A 66 0.70 34.99 -5.87
#